data_AF-A0A1Q3STP5-F1
#
_entry.id   AF-A0A1Q3STP5-F1
#
_cell.length_a   1.000
_cell.length_b   1.000
_cell.length_c   1.000
_cell.angle_alpha   90.00
_cell.angle_beta   90.00
_cell.angle_gamma   90.00
#
_symmetry.space_group_name_H-M   'P 1'
#
loop_
_entity.id
_entity.type
_entity.pdbx_description
1 polymer ?
#
loop_
_entity_poly.entity_id
_entity_poly.type
_entity_poly.pdbx_seq_one_letter_code
_entity_poly.pdbx_strand_id
1 'polypeptide(L)'
;MSEYPWFEFDQVDFVTADTHFSHARISGLAERPFTRVDEMNTELIRRWNETVGPSDVVLHLGDVALGPIEESIALSAQLHGRRYLVPGNHDRVSPATQSKKAIERFAPLYEAAGWTILPEVIEGIRRGYRILASHYPYKGDSQESDRHTTHRPRWDDGIPLLHGHTHARDHGPNGHQFHVGVDAHGYAPIPFTVIDAWIRGLPDVEPWLDVAIREARQTIAELDGSETSNSDALFYMMGYNELRIAMEELLGALDSTYPDSPPNIT
;
A
#
# COMPACT_ATOMS: atom_id res chain seq x y z
N MET A 1 15.88 -7.40 2.06
CA MET A 1 15.15 -6.88 3.25
C MET A 1 14.14 -5.89 2.75
N SER A 2 12.89 -5.95 3.25
CA SER A 2 11.82 -4.98 2.93
C SER A 2 12.32 -3.55 3.20
N GLU A 3 12.19 -2.64 2.23
CA GLU A 3 12.58 -1.23 2.40
C GLU A 3 11.58 -0.48 3.30
N TYR A 4 10.34 -0.96 3.32
CA TYR A 4 9.24 -0.35 4.04
C TYR A 4 8.73 -1.24 5.18
N PRO A 5 8.07 -0.66 6.21
CA PRO A 5 7.41 -1.42 7.25
C PRO A 5 6.37 -2.39 6.69
N TRP A 6 6.37 -3.61 7.23
CA TRP A 6 5.49 -4.69 6.78
C TRP A 6 4.05 -4.52 7.27
N PHE A 7 3.08 -4.82 6.42
CA PHE A 7 1.65 -4.78 6.72
C PHE A 7 0.92 -6.00 6.14
N GLU A 8 -0.02 -6.56 6.92
CA GLU A 8 -0.81 -7.73 6.53
C GLU A 8 -2.00 -7.31 5.65
N PHE A 9 -1.83 -7.32 4.32
CA PHE A 9 -2.88 -6.89 3.37
C PHE A 9 -4.02 -7.90 3.19
N ASP A 10 -3.80 -9.18 3.53
CA ASP A 10 -4.86 -10.20 3.42
C ASP A 10 -6.06 -9.93 4.34
N GLN A 11 -5.89 -9.10 5.37
CA GLN A 11 -6.98 -8.69 6.27
C GLN A 11 -7.85 -7.55 5.71
N VAL A 12 -7.44 -6.88 4.63
CA VAL A 12 -8.12 -5.67 4.12
C VAL A 12 -9.25 -6.05 3.16
N ASP A 13 -10.43 -5.49 3.41
CA ASP A 13 -11.63 -5.70 2.61
C ASP A 13 -11.83 -4.59 1.58
N PHE A 14 -11.50 -3.34 1.94
CA PHE A 14 -11.70 -2.16 1.09
C PHE A 14 -10.50 -1.21 1.12
N VAL A 15 -10.33 -0.45 0.05
CA VAL A 15 -9.31 0.59 -0.06
C VAL A 15 -9.89 1.88 -0.63
N THR A 16 -9.37 3.04 -0.19
CA THR A 16 -9.78 4.36 -0.69
C THR A 16 -8.73 5.42 -0.38
N ALA A 17 -8.90 6.65 -0.86
CA ALA A 17 -8.06 7.81 -0.55
C ALA A 17 -8.82 9.13 -0.77
N ASP A 18 -8.24 10.23 -0.29
CA ASP A 18 -8.61 11.59 -0.70
C ASP A 18 -10.05 12.00 -0.30
N THR A 19 -10.59 11.51 0.83
CA THR A 19 -11.95 11.86 1.26
C THR A 19 -12.12 13.37 1.50
N HIS A 20 -11.09 14.06 2.01
CA HIS A 20 -11.06 15.52 2.15
C HIS A 20 -12.26 16.11 2.90
N PHE A 21 -12.67 15.49 4.01
CA PHE A 21 -13.74 16.03 4.87
C PHE A 21 -13.49 17.50 5.22
N SER A 22 -14.55 18.30 5.10
CA SER A 22 -14.56 19.73 5.36
C SER A 22 -13.64 20.59 4.48
N HIS A 23 -13.13 20.07 3.35
CA HIS A 23 -12.34 20.84 2.40
C HIS A 23 -13.24 21.62 1.43
N ALA A 24 -13.70 22.81 1.79
CA ALA A 24 -14.68 23.57 0.99
C ALA A 24 -14.27 23.88 -0.46
N ARG A 25 -12.96 23.93 -0.77
CA ARG A 25 -12.45 24.20 -2.12
C ARG A 25 -12.33 22.95 -3.00
N ILE A 26 -12.38 21.75 -2.43
CA ILE A 26 -12.09 20.53 -3.18
C ILE A 26 -13.07 20.28 -4.32
N SER A 27 -14.35 20.67 -4.16
CA SER A 27 -15.33 20.54 -5.24
C SER A 27 -14.94 21.31 -6.50
N GLY A 28 -14.33 22.49 -6.35
CA GLY A 28 -13.83 23.26 -7.49
C GLY A 28 -12.51 22.74 -8.05
N LEU A 29 -11.65 22.16 -7.20
CA LEU A 29 -10.32 21.68 -7.59
C LEU A 29 -10.35 20.29 -8.24
N ALA A 30 -11.22 19.40 -7.75
CA ALA A 30 -11.37 18.01 -8.21
C ALA A 30 -12.70 17.78 -8.95
N GLU A 31 -13.40 18.86 -9.32
CA GLU A 31 -14.69 18.82 -10.04
C GLU A 31 -15.76 17.96 -9.35
N ARG A 32 -15.78 17.94 -8.01
CA ARG A 32 -16.82 17.22 -7.27
C ARG A 32 -18.17 17.93 -7.44
N PRO A 33 -19.28 17.20 -7.61
CA PRO A 33 -20.59 17.78 -7.92
C PRO A 33 -21.31 18.35 -6.69
N PHE A 34 -20.58 18.88 -5.70
CA PHE A 34 -21.16 19.39 -4.46
C PHE A 34 -21.04 20.90 -4.37
N THR A 35 -22.17 21.56 -4.15
CA THR A 35 -22.22 23.03 -4.00
C THR A 35 -21.80 23.46 -2.60
N ARG A 36 -22.10 22.63 -1.58
CA ARG A 36 -21.79 22.90 -0.18
C ARG A 36 -20.90 21.81 0.41
N VAL A 37 -19.99 22.20 1.29
CA VAL A 37 -19.11 21.26 1.98
C VAL A 37 -19.87 20.28 2.88
N ASP A 38 -20.96 20.74 3.51
CA ASP A 38 -21.79 19.88 4.37
C ASP A 38 -22.46 18.76 3.57
N GLU A 39 -22.94 19.08 2.36
CA GLU A 39 -23.55 18.14 1.43
C GLU A 39 -22.54 17.06 1.00
N MET A 40 -21.32 17.47 0.65
CA MET A 40 -20.23 16.55 0.34
C MET A 40 -19.91 15.64 1.52
N ASN A 41 -19.78 16.19 2.73
CA ASN A 41 -19.48 15.42 3.94
C ASN A 41 -20.56 14.36 4.20
N THR A 42 -21.85 14.75 4.10
CA THR A 42 -22.98 13.83 4.27
C THR A 42 -22.98 12.73 3.21
N GLU A 43 -22.72 13.07 1.94
CA GLU A 43 -22.72 12.10 0.86
C GLU A 43 -21.56 11.10 0.97
N LEU A 44 -20.36 11.55 1.33
CA LEU A 44 -19.20 10.68 1.57
C LEU A 44 -19.48 9.68 2.70
N ILE A 45 -20.06 10.12 3.81
CA ILE A 45 -20.43 9.23 4.92
C ILE A 45 -21.49 8.22 4.47
N ARG A 46 -22.53 8.67 3.75
CA ARG A 46 -23.60 7.80 3.25
C ARG A 46 -23.03 6.70 2.35
N ARG A 47 -22.24 7.07 1.34
CA ARG A 47 -21.65 6.12 0.38
C ARG A 47 -20.66 5.16 1.01
N TRP A 48 -19.85 5.66 1.96
CA TRP A 48 -18.97 4.80 2.74
C TRP A 48 -19.78 3.74 3.49
N ASN A 49 -20.79 4.15 4.27
CA ASN A 49 -21.55 3.24 5.12
C ASN A 49 -22.52 2.32 4.36
N GLU A 50 -22.87 2.65 3.12
CA GLU A 50 -23.57 1.74 2.20
C GLU A 50 -22.67 0.65 1.64
N THR A 51 -21.37 0.90 1.55
CA THR A 51 -20.38 0.00 0.96
C THR A 51 -19.66 -0.85 2.01
N VAL A 52 -19.34 -0.24 3.15
CA VAL A 52 -18.53 -0.81 4.23
C VAL A 52 -19.42 -1.15 5.42
N GLY A 53 -19.37 -2.41 5.82
CA GLY A 53 -20.00 -2.92 7.03
C GLY A 53 -19.17 -2.62 8.30
N PRO A 54 -19.78 -2.69 9.50
CA PRO A 54 -19.08 -2.36 10.75
C PRO A 54 -17.87 -3.26 11.09
N SER A 55 -17.82 -4.48 10.57
CA SER A 55 -16.73 -5.46 10.82
C SER A 55 -15.58 -5.37 9.82
N ASP A 56 -15.81 -4.72 8.69
CA ASP A 56 -14.90 -4.72 7.55
C ASP A 56 -13.65 -3.90 7.87
N VAL A 57 -12.57 -4.18 7.15
CA VAL A 57 -11.29 -3.48 7.28
C VAL A 57 -11.07 -2.61 6.07
N VAL A 58 -10.80 -1.33 6.32
CA VAL A 58 -10.56 -0.33 5.28
C VAL A 58 -9.15 0.23 5.43
N LEU A 59 -8.40 0.24 4.32
CA LEU A 59 -7.14 0.96 4.19
C LEU A 59 -7.37 2.28 3.47
N HIS A 60 -7.09 3.40 4.14
CA HIS A 60 -7.20 4.74 3.56
C HIS A 60 -5.81 5.31 3.25
N LEU A 61 -5.58 5.72 2.00
CA LEU A 61 -4.28 6.24 1.55
C LEU A 61 -4.27 7.76 1.55
N GLY A 62 -4.47 8.33 2.75
CA GLY A 62 -4.17 9.73 3.00
C GLY A 62 -5.26 10.73 2.63
N ASP A 63 -5.08 11.95 3.14
CA ASP A 63 -5.89 13.14 2.92
C ASP A 63 -7.36 12.97 3.36
N VAL A 64 -7.52 12.63 4.64
CA VAL A 64 -8.83 12.36 5.26
C VAL A 64 -9.65 13.64 5.43
N ALA A 65 -9.02 14.71 5.93
CA ALA A 65 -9.72 15.95 6.30
C ALA A 65 -8.82 17.18 6.22
N LEU A 66 -9.36 18.32 5.78
CA LEU A 66 -8.58 19.57 5.63
C LEU A 66 -9.23 20.84 6.21
N GLY A 67 -10.45 20.75 6.76
CA GLY A 67 -11.07 21.85 7.48
C GLY A 67 -10.43 22.12 8.86
N PRO A 68 -11.13 22.81 9.78
CA PRO A 68 -10.76 22.86 11.20
C PRO A 68 -10.63 21.43 11.73
N ILE A 69 -9.39 21.00 12.01
CA ILE A 69 -9.09 19.57 12.05
C ILE A 69 -9.85 18.81 13.14
N GLU A 70 -10.05 19.42 14.30
CA GLU A 70 -10.79 18.82 15.43
C GLU A 70 -12.23 18.47 15.04
N GLU A 71 -12.93 19.39 14.38
CA GLU A 71 -14.31 19.17 13.88
C GLU A 71 -14.31 18.23 12.68
N SER A 72 -13.34 18.39 11.77
CA SER A 72 -13.34 17.70 10.48
C SER A 72 -12.99 16.22 10.62
N ILE A 73 -12.02 15.87 11.47
CA ILE A 73 -11.68 14.47 11.72
C ILE A 73 -12.76 13.76 12.53
N ALA A 74 -13.45 14.47 13.42
CA ALA A 74 -14.56 13.91 14.21
C ALA A 74 -15.73 13.42 13.33
N LEU A 75 -15.96 14.05 12.17
CA LEU A 75 -16.95 13.55 11.20
C LEU A 75 -16.68 12.11 10.78
N SER A 76 -15.39 11.75 10.64
CA SER A 76 -14.99 10.40 10.24
C SER A 76 -15.30 9.34 11.31
N ALA A 77 -15.61 9.70 12.55
CA ALA A 77 -16.04 8.74 13.58
C ALA A 77 -17.36 8.04 13.24
N GLN A 78 -18.13 8.57 12.28
CA GLN A 78 -19.37 7.98 11.79
C GLN A 78 -19.15 6.87 10.74
N LEU A 79 -17.92 6.71 10.24
CA LEU A 79 -17.61 5.73 9.21
C LEU A 79 -17.54 4.31 9.78
N HIS A 80 -18.20 3.38 9.12
CA HIS A 80 -18.13 1.97 9.44
C HIS A 80 -16.73 1.38 9.18
N GLY A 81 -16.46 0.26 9.87
CA GLY A 81 -15.27 -0.54 9.68
C GLY A 81 -14.10 -0.15 10.59
N ARG A 82 -13.16 -1.08 10.68
CA ARG A 82 -11.83 -0.88 11.26
C ARG A 82 -10.96 -0.19 10.23
N ARG A 83 -10.34 0.94 10.59
CA ARG A 83 -9.75 1.86 9.61
C ARG A 83 -8.28 2.08 9.88
N TYR A 84 -7.47 1.77 8.87
CA TYR A 84 -6.05 2.08 8.81
C TYR A 84 -5.82 3.30 7.93
N LEU A 85 -4.90 4.18 8.35
CA LEU A 85 -4.54 5.39 7.61
C LEU A 85 -3.05 5.34 7.25
N VAL A 86 -2.74 5.32 5.97
CA VAL A 86 -1.43 5.70 5.43
C VAL A 86 -1.47 7.22 5.17
N PRO A 87 -0.79 8.07 5.96
CA PRO A 87 -1.00 9.52 5.92
C PRO A 87 -0.61 10.16 4.58
N GLY A 88 -1.43 11.10 4.11
CA GLY A 88 -1.17 11.97 2.97
C GLY A 88 -0.68 13.36 3.38
N ASN A 89 -0.23 14.19 2.44
CA ASN A 89 0.37 15.50 2.74
C ASN A 89 -0.58 16.47 3.48
N HIS A 90 -1.89 16.30 3.34
CA HIS A 90 -2.87 17.15 4.01
C HIS A 90 -3.22 16.68 5.42
N ASP A 91 -2.87 15.44 5.77
CA ASP A 91 -3.10 14.91 7.11
C ASP A 91 -2.14 15.55 8.13
N ARG A 92 -2.69 15.93 9.29
CA ARG A 92 -1.91 16.53 10.41
C ARG A 92 -1.03 15.52 11.14
N VAL A 93 -1.05 14.27 10.70
CA VAL A 93 -0.23 13.17 11.19
C VAL A 93 0.81 12.70 10.16
N SER A 94 0.95 13.40 9.02
CA SER A 94 1.94 13.06 7.99
C SER A 94 3.34 13.64 8.30
N PRO A 95 4.38 12.80 8.39
CA PRO A 95 5.78 13.23 8.43
C PRO A 95 6.23 14.11 7.26
N ALA A 96 5.61 13.99 6.08
CA ALA A 96 5.95 14.77 4.89
C ALA A 96 5.67 16.27 5.03
N THR A 97 4.71 16.67 5.86
CA THR A 97 4.33 18.08 6.02
C THR A 97 4.30 18.57 7.47
N GLN A 98 4.40 17.68 8.45
CA GLN A 98 4.29 18.02 9.86
C GLN A 98 5.56 17.72 10.64
N SER A 99 5.87 18.59 11.60
CA SER A 99 6.91 18.30 12.60
C SER A 99 6.47 17.17 13.53
N LYS A 100 7.41 16.43 14.12
CA LYS A 100 7.12 15.38 15.11
C LYS A 100 6.21 15.85 16.25
N LYS A 101 6.45 17.06 16.77
CA LYS A 101 5.62 17.68 17.82
C LYS A 101 4.17 17.93 17.37
N ALA A 102 3.98 18.29 16.10
CA ALA A 102 2.64 18.49 15.54
C ALA A 102 1.92 17.14 15.39
N ILE A 103 2.62 16.12 14.91
CA ILE A 103 2.08 14.75 14.80
C ILE A 103 1.64 14.23 16.18
N GLU A 104 2.51 14.32 17.19
CA GLU A 104 2.20 13.92 18.57
C GLU A 104 0.99 14.68 19.15
N ARG A 105 0.80 15.95 18.76
CA ARG A 105 -0.36 16.75 19.17
C ARG A 105 -1.67 16.27 18.53
N PHE A 106 -1.65 15.90 17.24
CA PHE A 106 -2.86 15.61 16.47
C PHE A 106 -3.22 14.13 16.40
N ALA A 107 -2.26 13.20 16.55
CA ALA A 107 -2.51 11.76 16.51
C ALA A 107 -3.66 11.30 17.43
N PRO A 108 -3.79 11.78 18.68
CA PRO A 108 -4.90 11.38 19.54
C PRO A 108 -6.29 11.71 18.98
N LEU A 109 -6.42 12.74 18.15
CA LEU A 109 -7.71 13.08 17.52
C LEU A 109 -8.10 12.07 16.43
N TYR A 110 -7.12 11.60 15.65
CA TYR A 110 -7.33 10.58 14.62
C TYR A 110 -7.67 9.23 15.29
N GLU A 111 -6.93 8.86 16.33
CA GLU A 111 -7.18 7.65 17.11
C GLU A 111 -8.57 7.66 17.77
N ALA A 112 -8.97 8.80 18.37
CA ALA A 112 -10.30 8.97 18.94
C ALA A 112 -11.42 8.89 17.90
N ALA A 113 -11.14 9.25 16.64
CA ALA A 113 -12.06 9.07 15.51
C ALA A 113 -12.06 7.63 14.93
N GLY A 114 -11.23 6.74 15.48
CA GLY A 114 -11.17 5.31 15.14
C GLY A 114 -10.14 4.93 14.08
N TRP A 115 -9.15 5.79 13.82
CA TRP A 115 -8.06 5.51 12.89
C TRP A 115 -6.85 4.87 13.58
N THR A 116 -6.30 3.84 12.95
CA THR A 116 -4.95 3.36 13.25
C THR A 116 -3.98 3.96 12.24
N ILE A 117 -3.07 4.81 12.72
CA ILE A 117 -2.10 5.52 11.87
C ILE A 117 -0.94 4.57 11.52
N LEU A 118 -0.66 4.45 10.23
CA LEU A 118 0.44 3.66 9.67
C LEU A 118 1.57 4.58 9.16
N PRO A 119 2.74 4.02 8.81
CA PRO A 119 3.78 4.73 8.07
C PRO A 119 3.32 5.24 6.70
N GLU A 120 4.04 6.21 6.11
CA GLU A 120 3.69 6.87 4.83
C GLU A 120 3.79 5.95 3.59
N VAL A 121 4.59 4.91 3.72
CA VAL A 121 4.69 3.82 2.76
C VAL A 121 4.72 2.52 3.55
N ILE A 122 3.87 1.58 3.15
CA ILE A 122 3.82 0.23 3.71
C ILE A 122 3.97 -0.80 2.60
N GLU A 123 4.58 -1.92 2.94
CA GLU A 123 4.80 -3.06 2.06
C GLU A 123 4.18 -4.32 2.65
N GLY A 124 3.74 -5.26 1.82
CA GLY A 124 3.32 -6.57 2.29
C GLY A 124 2.89 -7.50 1.17
N ILE A 125 2.18 -8.56 1.55
CA ILE A 125 1.66 -9.55 0.60
C ILE A 125 0.13 -9.58 0.65
N ARG A 126 -0.48 -9.63 -0.54
CA ARG A 126 -1.89 -9.88 -0.76
C ARG A 126 -2.03 -11.04 -1.74
N ARG A 127 -2.69 -12.14 -1.34
CA ARG A 127 -2.93 -13.31 -2.20
C ARG A 127 -1.65 -13.85 -2.88
N GLY A 128 -0.52 -13.78 -2.18
CA GLY A 128 0.77 -14.22 -2.68
C GLY A 128 1.56 -13.18 -3.48
N TYR A 129 0.98 -12.01 -3.80
CA TYR A 129 1.67 -10.96 -4.55
C TYR A 129 2.18 -9.87 -3.61
N ARG A 130 3.40 -9.38 -3.85
CA ARG A 130 3.91 -8.19 -3.16
C ARG A 130 3.12 -6.96 -3.59
N ILE A 131 2.85 -6.08 -2.65
CA ILE A 131 2.12 -4.84 -2.88
C ILE A 131 2.66 -3.72 -2.00
N LEU A 132 2.72 -2.51 -2.55
CA LEU A 132 2.97 -1.28 -1.82
C LEU A 132 1.68 -0.46 -1.69
N ALA A 133 1.57 0.27 -0.60
CA ALA A 133 0.57 1.32 -0.47
C ALA A 133 1.21 2.61 0.05
N SER A 134 0.92 3.70 -0.64
CA SER A 134 1.33 5.06 -0.27
C SER A 134 0.24 6.04 -0.67
N HIS A 135 0.19 7.22 -0.06
CA HIS A 135 -0.66 8.28 -0.61
C HIS A 135 -0.18 8.72 -2.00
N TYR A 136 1.14 8.77 -2.23
CA TYR A 136 1.73 9.27 -3.47
C TYR A 136 1.92 8.16 -4.52
N PRO A 137 1.76 8.47 -5.83
CA PRO A 137 2.13 7.56 -6.91
C PRO A 137 3.66 7.47 -7.10
N TYR A 138 4.13 6.46 -7.84
CA TYR A 138 5.53 6.35 -8.24
C TYR A 138 6.00 7.58 -8.99
N LYS A 139 5.20 8.05 -9.95
CA LYS A 139 5.44 9.24 -10.78
C LYS A 139 4.15 10.00 -11.02
N GLY A 140 4.28 11.32 -11.19
CA GLY A 140 3.16 12.22 -11.46
C GLY A 140 2.56 12.82 -10.21
N ASP A 141 1.95 13.99 -10.38
CA ASP A 141 1.19 14.74 -9.38
C ASP A 141 0.00 15.38 -10.12
N SER A 142 -0.92 15.99 -9.38
CA SER A 142 -1.98 16.87 -9.91
C SER A 142 -1.44 18.10 -10.67
N GLN A 143 -0.13 18.37 -10.61
CA GLN A 143 0.58 19.49 -11.24
C GLN A 143 1.74 18.95 -12.12
N GLU A 144 2.28 19.79 -13.02
CA GLU A 144 3.37 19.40 -13.94
C GLU A 144 4.68 18.97 -13.24
N SER A 145 4.84 19.25 -11.94
CA SER A 145 6.02 18.89 -11.15
C SER A 145 5.69 17.99 -9.96
N ASP A 146 6.47 16.92 -9.78
CA ASP A 146 6.34 16.02 -8.63
C ASP A 146 6.67 16.74 -7.31
N ARG A 147 5.71 16.75 -6.36
CA ARG A 147 5.95 17.19 -4.98
C ARG A 147 6.22 16.01 -4.05
N HIS A 148 6.82 16.31 -2.90
CA HIS A 148 7.13 15.36 -1.82
C HIS A 148 7.93 14.12 -2.25
N THR A 149 8.85 14.29 -3.21
CA THR A 149 9.61 13.20 -3.84
C THR A 149 10.36 12.29 -2.86
N THR A 150 10.75 12.79 -1.69
CA THR A 150 11.43 12.00 -0.63
C THR A 150 10.51 11.07 0.16
N HIS A 151 9.19 11.25 0.05
CA HIS A 151 8.15 10.46 0.73
C HIS A 151 7.39 9.53 -0.23
N ARG A 152 7.81 9.50 -1.50
CA ARG A 152 7.30 8.59 -2.51
C ARG A 152 8.03 7.25 -2.42
N PRO A 153 7.39 6.16 -2.86
CA PRO A 153 8.12 4.96 -3.24
C PRO A 153 9.25 5.34 -4.21
N ARG A 154 10.48 4.88 -3.94
CA ARG A 154 11.67 5.47 -4.57
C ARG A 154 11.78 5.16 -6.07
N TRP A 155 11.35 3.96 -6.49
CA TRP A 155 11.44 3.48 -7.87
C TRP A 155 10.26 2.58 -8.22
N ASP A 156 9.81 2.62 -9.48
CA ASP A 156 8.91 1.63 -10.05
C ASP A 156 9.72 0.40 -10.45
N ASP A 157 9.99 -0.46 -9.46
CA ASP A 157 10.72 -1.71 -9.62
C ASP A 157 9.80 -2.87 -10.03
N GLY A 158 8.62 -2.57 -10.60
CA GLY A 158 7.63 -3.58 -11.01
C GLY A 158 6.66 -4.01 -9.91
N ILE A 159 6.76 -3.46 -8.70
CA ILE A 159 5.87 -3.83 -7.59
C ILE A 159 4.53 -3.07 -7.73
N PRO A 160 3.37 -3.75 -7.65
CA PRO A 160 2.08 -3.07 -7.62
C PRO A 160 1.97 -2.06 -6.47
N LEU A 161 1.58 -0.82 -6.79
CA LEU A 161 1.40 0.29 -5.86
C LEU A 161 -0.06 0.77 -5.86
N LEU A 162 -0.66 0.89 -4.67
CA LEU A 162 -1.92 1.61 -4.48
C LEU A 162 -1.63 3.06 -4.09
N HIS A 163 -2.36 4.01 -4.69
CA HIS A 163 -2.16 5.44 -4.39
C HIS A 163 -3.41 6.33 -4.48
N GLY A 164 -3.34 7.48 -3.82
CA GLY A 164 -4.31 8.58 -3.89
C GLY A 164 -3.74 9.79 -4.63
N HIS A 165 -3.89 10.96 -4.02
CA HIS A 165 -3.18 12.23 -4.27
C HIS A 165 -3.51 12.97 -5.57
N THR A 166 -3.63 12.24 -6.68
CA THR A 166 -3.69 12.85 -8.02
C THR A 166 -5.03 13.50 -8.33
N HIS A 167 -6.12 13.12 -7.63
CA HIS A 167 -7.50 13.48 -7.96
C HIS A 167 -7.89 13.19 -9.42
N ALA A 168 -7.16 12.26 -10.05
CA ALA A 168 -7.46 11.77 -11.38
C ALA A 168 -8.86 11.16 -11.39
N ARG A 169 -9.63 11.47 -12.44
CA ARG A 169 -10.99 10.95 -12.62
C ARG A 169 -11.02 9.69 -13.47
N ASP A 170 -9.95 9.43 -14.21
CA ASP A 170 -9.70 8.15 -14.85
C ASP A 170 -9.49 7.08 -13.78
N HIS A 171 -10.35 6.06 -13.82
CA HIS A 171 -10.32 4.97 -12.86
C HIS A 171 -9.09 4.10 -13.06
N GLY A 172 -8.43 3.73 -11.96
CA GLY A 172 -7.73 2.45 -11.86
C GLY A 172 -6.26 2.46 -12.34
N PRO A 173 -5.85 1.45 -13.14
CA PRO A 173 -4.45 1.10 -13.30
C PRO A 173 -3.71 1.95 -14.33
N ASN A 174 -2.49 2.36 -13.99
CA ASN A 174 -1.53 2.97 -14.90
C ASN A 174 -0.17 2.29 -14.68
N GLY A 175 0.20 1.35 -15.54
CA GLY A 175 1.38 0.51 -15.30
C GLY A 175 1.25 -0.28 -13.99
N HIS A 176 2.25 -0.18 -13.11
CA HIS A 176 2.27 -0.84 -11.80
C HIS A 176 1.62 -0.02 -10.68
N GLN A 177 0.88 1.04 -10.97
CA GLN A 177 0.17 1.82 -9.96
C GLN A 177 -1.34 1.85 -10.20
N PHE A 178 -2.13 1.88 -9.13
CA PHE A 178 -3.59 1.90 -9.17
C PHE A 178 -4.11 3.05 -8.29
N HIS A 179 -4.85 3.98 -8.92
CA HIS A 179 -5.43 5.09 -8.20
C HIS A 179 -6.71 4.67 -7.47
N VAL A 180 -6.80 4.91 -6.15
CA VAL A 180 -7.92 4.53 -5.28
C VAL A 180 -8.70 5.74 -4.71
N GLY A 181 -8.43 6.96 -5.22
CA GLY A 181 -9.07 8.18 -4.75
C GLY A 181 -10.58 8.18 -4.97
N VAL A 182 -11.32 8.75 -4.01
CA VAL A 182 -12.80 8.83 -4.06
C VAL A 182 -13.33 9.54 -5.31
N ASP A 183 -12.55 10.44 -5.90
CA ASP A 183 -12.93 11.19 -7.10
C ASP A 183 -13.02 10.31 -8.35
N ALA A 184 -12.19 9.27 -8.42
CA ALA A 184 -12.32 8.21 -9.40
C ALA A 184 -13.47 7.27 -9.01
N HIS A 185 -13.58 6.84 -7.75
CA HIS A 185 -14.42 5.67 -7.42
C HIS A 185 -15.83 5.99 -6.91
N GLY A 186 -16.46 7.00 -7.50
CA GLY A 186 -17.85 7.35 -7.20
C GLY A 186 -18.06 7.71 -5.73
N TYR A 187 -17.08 8.34 -5.10
CA TYR A 187 -17.13 8.79 -3.71
C TYR A 187 -17.34 7.68 -2.67
N ALA A 188 -16.88 6.47 -2.95
CA ALA A 188 -16.98 5.30 -2.07
C ALA A 188 -15.65 4.50 -2.03
N PRO A 189 -15.40 3.73 -0.95
CA PRO A 189 -14.34 2.74 -0.95
C PRO A 189 -14.55 1.66 -2.01
N ILE A 190 -13.47 1.13 -2.58
CA ILE A 190 -13.54 0.03 -3.53
C ILE A 190 -13.20 -1.30 -2.85
N PRO A 191 -13.88 -2.41 -3.21
CA PRO A 191 -13.51 -3.73 -2.71
C PRO A 191 -12.08 -4.08 -3.13
N PHE A 192 -11.28 -4.63 -2.22
CA PHE A 192 -9.90 -5.04 -2.49
C PHE A 192 -9.84 -6.15 -3.57
N THR A 193 -10.94 -6.87 -3.82
CA THR A 193 -11.04 -7.84 -4.91
C THR A 193 -10.87 -7.22 -6.31
N VAL A 194 -11.15 -5.92 -6.47
CA VAL A 194 -10.84 -5.18 -7.70
C VAL A 194 -9.33 -5.07 -7.89
N ILE A 195 -8.61 -4.79 -6.80
CA ILE A 195 -7.14 -4.75 -6.79
C ILE A 195 -6.57 -6.15 -7.04
N ASP A 196 -7.13 -7.19 -6.40
CA ASP A 196 -6.72 -8.58 -6.61
C ASP A 196 -6.83 -8.97 -8.10
N ALA A 197 -7.91 -8.55 -8.78
CA ALA A 197 -8.11 -8.80 -10.20
C ALA A 197 -7.12 -8.03 -11.09
N TRP A 198 -6.81 -6.78 -10.74
CA TRP A 198 -5.82 -5.99 -11.46
C TRP A 198 -4.41 -6.59 -11.35
N ILE A 199 -3.97 -6.93 -10.14
CA ILE A 199 -2.61 -7.48 -9.92
C ILE A 199 -2.40 -8.76 -10.73
N ARG A 200 -3.39 -9.66 -10.76
CA ARG A 200 -3.33 -10.89 -11.58
C ARG A 200 -3.27 -10.64 -13.09
N GLY A 201 -3.70 -9.46 -13.54
CA GLY A 201 -3.66 -9.07 -14.95
C GLY A 201 -2.35 -8.41 -15.38
N LEU A 202 -1.44 -8.12 -14.44
CA LEU A 202 -0.15 -7.52 -14.75
C LEU A 202 0.79 -8.57 -15.36
N PRO A 203 1.41 -8.31 -16.53
CA PRO A 203 2.21 -9.30 -17.25
C PRO A 203 3.53 -9.63 -16.56
N ASP A 204 4.09 -8.68 -15.82
CA ASP A 204 5.45 -8.75 -15.25
C ASP A 204 5.44 -8.95 -13.72
N VAL A 205 4.30 -9.32 -13.16
CA VAL A 205 4.13 -9.53 -11.71
C VAL A 205 3.91 -11.01 -11.42
N GLU A 206 4.83 -11.59 -10.66
CA GLU A 206 4.80 -13.00 -10.24
C GLU A 206 4.47 -13.11 -8.74
N PRO A 207 3.88 -14.23 -8.28
CA PRO A 207 3.75 -14.52 -6.86
C PRO A 207 5.11 -14.44 -6.14
N TRP A 208 5.12 -13.85 -4.96
CA TRP A 208 6.32 -13.68 -4.14
C TRP A 208 7.03 -15.00 -3.85
N LEU A 209 6.27 -16.09 -3.68
CA LEU A 209 6.84 -17.40 -3.46
C LEU A 209 7.71 -17.84 -4.64
N ASP A 210 7.24 -17.60 -5.88
CA ASP A 210 7.98 -17.97 -7.09
C ASP A 210 9.25 -17.12 -7.24
N VAL A 211 9.16 -15.82 -6.93
CA VAL A 211 10.32 -14.93 -6.88
C VAL A 211 11.33 -15.39 -5.83
N ALA A 212 10.88 -15.71 -4.62
CA ALA A 212 11.73 -16.18 -3.54
C ALA A 212 12.39 -17.52 -3.87
N ILE A 213 11.67 -18.44 -4.51
CA ILE A 213 12.21 -19.71 -5.00
C ILE A 213 13.29 -19.45 -6.05
N ARG A 214 13.03 -18.58 -7.04
CA ARG A 214 13.98 -18.24 -8.10
C ARG A 214 15.26 -17.61 -7.55
N GLU A 215 15.12 -16.62 -6.65
CA GLU A 215 16.26 -15.97 -5.99
C GLU A 215 17.05 -16.94 -5.12
N ALA A 216 16.38 -17.84 -4.39
CA ALA A 216 17.03 -18.88 -3.61
C ALA A 216 17.84 -19.83 -4.50
N ARG A 217 17.27 -20.29 -5.62
CA ARG A 217 17.97 -21.14 -6.61
C ARG A 217 19.16 -20.42 -7.25
N GLN A 218 19.01 -19.14 -7.60
CA GLN A 218 20.11 -18.34 -8.13
C GLN A 218 21.23 -18.16 -7.11
N THR A 219 20.88 -17.86 -5.86
CA THR A 219 21.85 -17.73 -4.75
C THR A 219 22.64 -19.03 -4.57
N ILE A 220 21.98 -20.19 -4.61
CA ILE A 220 22.68 -21.49 -4.56
C ILE A 220 23.66 -21.62 -5.74
N ALA A 221 23.22 -21.33 -6.96
CA ALA A 221 24.05 -21.46 -8.16
C ALA A 221 25.27 -20.52 -8.17
N GLU A 222 25.10 -19.26 -7.74
CA GLU A 222 26.19 -18.29 -7.62
C GLU A 222 27.21 -18.73 -6.57
N LEU A 223 26.75 -19.31 -5.47
CA LEU A 223 27.61 -19.83 -4.43
C LEU A 223 28.40 -21.06 -4.93
N ASP A 224 27.77 -21.98 -5.66
CA ASP A 224 28.43 -23.14 -6.26
C ASP A 224 29.53 -22.74 -7.26
N GLY A 225 29.39 -21.59 -7.92
CA GLY A 225 30.37 -21.03 -8.86
C GLY A 225 31.54 -20.26 -8.23
N SER A 226 31.55 -20.06 -6.90
CA SER A 226 32.57 -19.25 -6.22
C SER A 226 33.74 -20.10 -5.69
N GLU A 227 34.95 -19.94 -6.27
CA GLU A 227 36.17 -20.55 -5.73
C GLU A 227 36.59 -19.85 -4.42
N THR A 228 36.55 -20.55 -3.29
CA THR A 228 37.04 -20.03 -2.01
C THR A 228 38.53 -20.32 -1.82
N SER A 229 39.36 -19.28 -1.96
CA SER A 229 40.79 -19.36 -1.65
C SER A 229 41.05 -19.05 -0.17
N ASN A 230 41.68 -20.02 0.52
CA ASN A 230 42.29 -20.00 1.86
C ASN A 230 41.42 -20.22 3.12
N SER A 231 42.15 -20.68 4.15
CA SER A 231 41.80 -21.55 5.29
C SER A 231 40.66 -21.15 6.24
N ASP A 232 40.00 -20.00 6.07
CA ASP A 232 38.73 -19.71 6.75
C ASP A 232 37.56 -20.48 6.11
N ALA A 233 37.78 -21.08 4.94
CA ALA A 233 36.81 -21.81 4.13
C ALA A 233 36.08 -22.95 4.86
N LEU A 234 36.70 -23.64 5.83
CA LEU A 234 36.10 -24.84 6.44
C LEU A 234 34.93 -24.55 7.40
N PHE A 235 35.05 -23.49 8.21
CA PHE A 235 34.00 -23.06 9.15
C PHE A 235 32.83 -22.41 8.40
N TYR A 236 33.14 -21.61 7.37
CA TYR A 236 32.13 -21.11 6.44
C TYR A 236 31.47 -22.26 5.68
N MET A 237 32.21 -23.28 5.23
CA MET A 237 31.67 -24.46 4.52
C MET A 237 30.67 -25.29 5.33
N MET A 238 30.85 -25.41 6.66
CA MET A 238 29.92 -26.20 7.48
C MET A 238 28.59 -25.49 7.67
N GLY A 239 28.60 -24.21 8.09
CA GLY A 239 27.38 -23.40 8.16
C GLY A 239 26.73 -23.21 6.78
N TYR A 240 27.54 -23.13 5.73
CA TYR A 240 27.11 -23.09 4.33
C TYR A 240 26.39 -24.36 3.90
N ASN A 241 26.95 -25.54 4.18
CA ASN A 241 26.30 -26.81 3.83
C ASN A 241 24.99 -27.02 4.58
N GLU A 242 24.92 -26.61 5.85
CA GLU A 242 23.68 -26.67 6.62
C GLU A 242 22.61 -25.71 6.06
N LEU A 243 22.98 -24.48 5.70
CA LEU A 243 22.05 -23.53 5.07
C LEU A 243 21.58 -24.02 3.70
N ARG A 244 22.49 -24.58 2.90
CA ARG A 244 22.20 -25.18 1.59
C ARG A 244 21.22 -26.33 1.71
N ILE A 245 21.50 -27.30 2.59
CA ILE A 245 20.62 -28.45 2.84
C ILE A 245 19.25 -27.97 3.31
N ALA A 246 19.19 -27.03 4.25
CA ALA A 246 17.92 -26.49 4.73
C ALA A 246 17.11 -25.78 3.61
N MET A 247 17.78 -25.04 2.73
CA MET A 247 17.14 -24.41 1.56
C MET A 247 16.66 -25.45 0.53
N GLU A 248 17.46 -26.47 0.23
CA GLU A 248 17.07 -27.56 -0.67
C GLU A 248 15.90 -28.38 -0.13
N GLU A 249 15.90 -28.70 1.17
CA GLU A 249 14.78 -29.38 1.84
C GLU A 249 13.50 -28.53 1.80
N LEU A 250 13.62 -27.22 2.03
CA LEU A 250 12.49 -26.29 1.94
C LEU A 250 11.94 -26.22 0.51
N LEU A 251 12.82 -26.07 -0.49
CA LEU A 251 12.44 -26.05 -1.90
C LEU A 251 11.78 -27.37 -2.32
N GLY A 252 12.33 -28.51 -1.91
CA GLY A 252 11.74 -29.83 -2.16
C GLY A 252 10.37 -30.01 -1.50
N ALA A 253 10.20 -29.49 -0.28
CA ALA A 253 8.91 -29.49 0.39
C ALA A 253 7.88 -28.62 -0.37
N LEU A 254 8.28 -27.44 -0.85
CA LEU A 254 7.43 -26.56 -1.66
C LEU A 254 7.02 -27.23 -2.98
N ASP A 255 7.98 -27.83 -3.70
CA ASP A 255 7.73 -28.55 -4.97
C ASP A 255 6.77 -29.75 -4.78
N SER A 256 6.85 -30.44 -3.63
CA SER A 256 5.93 -31.56 -3.30
C SER A 256 4.52 -31.11 -2.89
N THR A 257 4.39 -29.86 -2.42
CA THR A 257 3.12 -29.29 -1.92
C THR A 257 2.39 -28.50 -3.01
N TYR A 258 3.13 -27.95 -3.99
CA TYR A 258 2.63 -27.16 -5.13
C TYR A 258 3.26 -27.66 -6.44
N PRO A 259 2.71 -28.72 -7.07
CA PRO A 259 3.34 -29.39 -8.21
C PRO A 259 3.30 -28.60 -9.54
N ASP A 260 2.63 -27.45 -9.60
CA ASP A 260 2.39 -26.65 -10.82
C ASP A 260 3.35 -25.46 -11.02
N SER A 261 4.45 -25.37 -10.25
CA SER A 261 5.50 -24.36 -10.49
C SER A 261 6.07 -24.50 -11.92
N PRO A 262 6.31 -23.39 -12.66
CA PRO A 262 6.75 -23.48 -14.05
C PRO A 262 8.09 -24.21 -14.19
N PRO A 263 8.26 -25.07 -15.22
CA PRO A 263 9.42 -25.94 -15.33
C PRO A 263 10.71 -25.12 -15.56
N ASN A 264 11.79 -25.58 -14.92
CA ASN A 264 13.15 -25.07 -15.01
C ASN A 264 13.51 -24.62 -16.45
N ILE A 265 13.77 -23.32 -16.61
CA ILE A 265 14.45 -22.81 -17.80
C ILE A 265 15.95 -22.98 -17.54
N THR A 266 16.54 -23.98 -18.21
CA THR A 266 17.98 -24.24 -18.29
C THR A 266 18.73 -23.15 -19.04
#